data_AF-P82908-F1
#
_entry.id   AF-P82908-F1
#
_cell.length_a   1.000
_cell.length_b   1.000
_cell.length_c   1.000
_cell.angle_alpha   90.00
_cell.angle_beta   90.00
_cell.angle_gamma   90.00
#
_symmetry.space_group_name_H-M   'P 1'
#
loop_
_entity.id
_entity.type
_entity.pdbx_description
1 polymer ?
#
loop_
_entity_poly.entity_id
_entity_poly.type
_entity_poly.pdbx_seq_one_letter_code
_entity_poly.pdbx_strand_id
1 'polypeptide(L)'
;MMGSKMASASRVVQVVKPHTPLIRFPDRRDNPKPNVSEVLRSAGLPSHTSSISQHSKGSKSPDWLMHQGPPDTAEMIKTLPQKYRRKLVSQEEIEFIQRGGPE
;
A
#
# COMPACT_ATOMS: atom_id res chain seq x y z
N MET A 1 -53.51 49.97 33.99
CA MET A 1 -52.86 48.69 34.31
C MET A 1 -51.78 48.46 33.25
N MET A 2 -50.50 48.64 33.59
CA MET A 2 -49.40 48.46 32.63
C MET A 2 -49.21 46.96 32.35
N GLY A 3 -49.48 46.51 31.13
CA GLY A 3 -49.20 45.14 30.69
C GLY A 3 -47.73 44.97 30.33
N SER A 4 -47.07 43.97 30.91
CA SER A 4 -45.66 43.64 30.70
C SER A 4 -45.34 43.40 29.22
N LYS A 5 -44.37 44.15 28.68
CA LYS A 5 -43.79 43.89 27.35
C LYS A 5 -43.01 42.58 27.41
N MET A 6 -43.50 41.54 26.76
CA MET A 6 -42.77 40.27 26.60
C MET A 6 -41.54 40.50 25.71
N ALA A 7 -40.35 40.18 26.22
CA ALA A 7 -39.13 40.21 25.42
C ALA A 7 -39.15 39.00 24.47
N SER A 8 -39.28 39.24 23.17
CA SER A 8 -39.17 38.20 22.15
C SER A 8 -37.71 37.77 22.02
N ALA A 9 -37.31 36.69 22.68
CA ALA A 9 -35.98 36.11 22.52
C ALA A 9 -35.92 35.40 21.14
N SER A 10 -35.30 36.04 20.15
CA SER A 10 -34.94 35.36 18.91
C SER A 10 -33.81 34.37 19.20
N ARG A 11 -34.01 33.11 18.82
CA ARG A 11 -32.97 32.09 18.92
C ARG A 11 -32.08 32.22 17.69
N VAL A 12 -30.77 32.36 17.91
CA VAL A 12 -29.79 32.31 16.83
C VAL A 12 -29.73 30.87 16.34
N VAL A 13 -30.14 30.62 15.09
CA VAL A 13 -30.00 29.32 14.44
C VAL A 13 -28.69 29.36 13.67
N GLN A 14 -27.69 28.58 14.11
CA GLN A 14 -26.47 28.41 13.34
C GLN A 14 -26.75 27.53 12.12
N VAL A 15 -26.60 28.10 10.93
CA VAL A 15 -26.58 27.34 9.67
C VAL A 15 -25.19 26.68 9.56
N VAL A 16 -25.15 25.36 9.66
CA VAL A 16 -23.91 24.59 9.50
C VAL A 16 -23.72 24.25 8.02
N LYS A 17 -22.54 24.59 7.48
CA LYS A 17 -22.16 24.25 6.11
C LYS A 17 -22.09 22.72 5.97
N PRO A 18 -22.72 22.11 4.95
CA PRO A 18 -22.55 20.69 4.70
C PRO A 18 -21.08 20.38 4.36
N HIS A 19 -20.61 19.24 4.85
CA HIS A 19 -19.28 18.72 4.57
C HIS A 19 -19.20 18.22 3.12
N THR A 20 -18.17 18.64 2.38
CA THR A 20 -17.88 18.15 1.02
C THR A 20 -16.92 16.97 1.11
N PRO A 21 -17.31 15.75 0.72
CA PRO A 21 -16.38 14.62 0.69
C PRO A 21 -15.20 14.88 -0.25
N LEU A 22 -13.98 14.63 0.23
CA LEU A 22 -12.75 14.83 -0.56
C LEU A 22 -12.40 13.62 -1.44
N ILE A 23 -13.01 12.46 -1.19
CA ILE A 23 -12.78 11.23 -1.93
C ILE A 23 -14.10 10.62 -2.38
N ARG A 24 -14.11 10.01 -3.56
CA ARG A 24 -15.25 9.25 -4.11
C ARG A 24 -14.78 7.84 -4.44
N PHE A 25 -15.55 6.85 -3.99
CA PHE A 25 -15.33 5.47 -4.40
C PHE A 25 -16.01 5.21 -5.76
N PRO A 26 -15.37 4.46 -6.68
CA PRO A 26 -15.99 4.04 -7.92
C PRO A 26 -17.28 3.24 -7.67
N ASP A 27 -18.32 3.47 -8.46
CA ASP A 27 -19.50 2.62 -8.44
C ASP A 27 -19.11 1.24 -8.98
N ARG A 28 -19.52 0.18 -8.27
CA ARG A 28 -19.20 -1.21 -8.62
C ARG A 28 -20.35 -1.91 -9.36
N ARG A 29 -21.46 -1.20 -9.62
CA ARG A 29 -22.61 -1.77 -10.33
C ARG A 29 -22.35 -1.95 -11.82
N ASP A 30 -21.57 -1.03 -12.41
CA ASP A 30 -21.37 -0.97 -13.87
C ASP A 30 -20.05 -1.64 -14.28
N ASN A 31 -19.16 -1.90 -13.32
CA ASN A 31 -17.83 -2.43 -13.54
C ASN A 31 -17.72 -3.80 -12.86
N PRO A 32 -17.63 -4.92 -13.62
CA PRO A 32 -17.31 -6.20 -13.03
C PRO A 32 -15.97 -6.11 -12.28
N LYS A 33 -15.92 -6.79 -11.13
CA LYS A 33 -14.74 -6.87 -10.26
C LYS A 33 -13.53 -7.17 -11.14
N PRO A 34 -12.48 -6.33 -11.17
CA PRO A 34 -11.33 -6.56 -12.03
C PRO A 34 -10.78 -7.94 -11.70
N ASN A 35 -10.84 -8.84 -12.68
CA ASN A 35 -10.33 -10.19 -12.52
C ASN A 35 -8.81 -10.06 -12.33
N VAL A 36 -8.29 -10.59 -11.23
CA VAL A 36 -6.85 -10.59 -10.93
C VAL A 36 -6.01 -11.17 -12.08
N SER A 37 -6.59 -12.10 -12.85
CA SER A 37 -5.96 -12.72 -14.02
C SER A 37 -5.86 -11.77 -15.23
N GLU A 38 -6.70 -10.74 -15.32
CA GLU A 38 -6.60 -9.71 -16.36
C GLU A 38 -5.65 -8.60 -15.94
N VAL A 39 -5.61 -8.22 -14.66
CA VAL A 39 -4.66 -7.22 -14.16
C VAL A 39 -3.22 -7.72 -14.32
N LEU A 40 -2.94 -9.01 -14.08
CA LEU A 40 -1.61 -9.58 -14.30
C LEU A 40 -1.21 -9.62 -15.79
N ARG A 41 -2.17 -9.86 -16.70
CA ARG A 41 -1.88 -9.89 -18.15
C ARG A 41 -1.81 -8.50 -18.78
N SER A 42 -2.57 -7.55 -18.24
CA SER A 42 -2.62 -6.16 -18.69
C SER A 42 -1.68 -5.24 -17.91
N ALA A 43 -0.84 -5.78 -17.01
CA ALA A 43 0.26 -5.06 -16.35
C ALA A 43 1.37 -4.60 -17.32
N GLY A 44 1.10 -4.57 -18.63
CA GLY A 44 1.82 -3.74 -19.59
C GLY A 44 1.50 -2.27 -19.33
N LEU A 45 2.30 -1.64 -18.46
CA LEU A 45 2.49 -0.19 -18.36
C LEU A 45 1.25 0.65 -17.95
N PRO A 46 0.97 0.81 -16.65
CA PRO A 46 0.29 2.01 -16.18
C PRO A 46 1.27 3.20 -16.23
N SER A 47 0.95 4.16 -17.09
CA SER A 47 1.57 5.48 -17.15
C SER A 47 1.41 6.18 -15.80
N HIS A 48 2.52 6.24 -15.07
CA HIS A 48 2.91 7.16 -13.99
C HIS A 48 1.95 8.32 -13.69
N THR A 49 1.46 8.37 -12.44
CA THR A 49 1.80 9.41 -11.46
C THR A 49 0.72 9.46 -10.37
N SER A 50 1.06 9.07 -9.14
CA SER A 50 0.37 9.47 -7.89
C SER A 50 1.21 9.01 -6.70
N SER A 51 2.11 9.90 -6.30
CA SER A 51 2.51 10.21 -4.93
C SER A 51 2.42 9.09 -3.87
N ILE A 52 3.60 8.56 -3.55
CA ILE A 52 4.13 8.34 -2.20
C ILE A 52 3.09 8.42 -1.05
N SER A 53 2.72 7.25 -0.51
CA SER A 53 2.35 7.14 0.90
C SER A 53 3.09 5.94 1.45
N GLN A 54 4.28 6.23 1.97
CA GLN A 54 4.99 5.35 2.88
C GLN A 54 4.15 5.16 4.15
N HIS A 55 4.53 4.12 4.89
CA HIS A 55 4.28 3.91 6.32
C HIS A 55 3.13 2.94 6.66
N SER A 56 3.60 1.83 7.22
CA SER A 56 2.96 1.04 8.27
C SER A 56 2.04 -0.08 7.80
N LYS A 57 2.53 -1.30 7.99
CA LYS A 57 2.05 -2.31 8.95
C LYS A 57 2.32 -3.67 8.35
N GLY A 58 3.06 -4.49 9.11
CA GLY A 58 3.61 -5.77 8.70
C GLY A 58 2.67 -6.59 7.85
N SER A 59 2.88 -6.55 6.55
CA SER A 59 2.39 -7.58 5.66
C SER A 59 3.30 -8.76 5.88
N LYS A 60 2.82 -9.73 6.67
CA LYS A 60 3.28 -11.11 6.59
C LYS A 60 2.82 -11.67 5.23
N SER A 61 3.25 -11.08 4.13
CA SER A 61 2.89 -11.58 2.80
C SER A 61 3.95 -12.59 2.36
N PRO A 62 3.55 -13.73 1.77
CA PRO A 62 4.44 -14.67 1.09
C PRO A 62 5.09 -14.08 -0.18
N ASP A 63 5.16 -12.75 -0.32
CA ASP A 63 5.63 -12.02 -1.50
C ASP A 63 7.10 -12.28 -1.84
N TRP A 64 7.84 -12.97 -0.98
CA TRP A 64 9.20 -13.43 -1.28
C TRP A 64 9.25 -14.26 -2.59
N LEU A 65 8.17 -14.94 -2.97
CA LEU A 65 8.11 -15.69 -4.23
C LEU A 65 7.83 -14.80 -5.46
N MET A 66 7.24 -13.61 -5.29
CA MET A 66 6.85 -12.75 -6.42
C MET A 66 8.02 -11.96 -7.00
N HIS A 67 9.17 -11.96 -6.33
CA HIS A 67 10.39 -11.30 -6.78
C HIS A 67 11.48 -12.33 -7.14
N GLN A 68 11.12 -13.38 -7.86
CA GLN A 68 12.12 -14.17 -8.60
C GLN A 68 12.53 -13.36 -9.83
N GLY A 69 13.40 -12.35 -9.61
CA GLY A 69 14.21 -11.82 -10.69
C GLY A 69 15.09 -12.94 -11.27
N PRO A 70 15.67 -12.74 -12.47
CA PRO A 70 16.63 -13.68 -13.02
C PRO A 70 17.68 -14.07 -11.96
N PRO A 71 18.08 -15.35 -11.87
CA PRO A 71 19.11 -15.76 -10.95
C PRO A 71 20.37 -14.90 -11.11
N ASP A 72 20.93 -14.43 -10.00
CA ASP A 72 22.14 -13.63 -10.04
C ASP A 72 23.32 -14.48 -10.55
N THR A 73 23.96 -14.05 -11.64
CA THR A 73 25.18 -14.71 -12.15
C THR A 73 26.41 -14.23 -11.37
N ALA A 74 27.37 -15.14 -11.13
CA ALA A 74 28.62 -14.81 -10.44
C ALA A 74 29.39 -13.65 -11.08
N GLU A 75 29.34 -13.51 -12.41
CA GLU A 75 29.94 -12.38 -13.13
C GLU A 75 29.24 -11.06 -12.81
N MET A 76 27.91 -11.05 -12.79
CA MET A 76 27.12 -9.86 -12.44
C MET A 76 27.42 -9.39 -11.01
N ILE A 77 27.57 -10.32 -10.06
CA ILE A 77 27.93 -9.98 -8.67
C ILE A 77 29.34 -9.37 -8.59
N LYS A 78 30.27 -9.81 -9.46
CA LYS A 78 31.64 -9.29 -9.52
C LYS A 78 31.73 -7.87 -10.10
N THR A 79 30.84 -7.51 -11.03
CA THR A 79 30.82 -6.15 -11.61
C THR A 79 30.24 -5.09 -10.66
N LEU A 80 29.42 -5.50 -9.68
CA LEU A 80 28.85 -4.59 -8.71
C LEU A 80 29.89 -4.00 -7.74
N PRO A 81 29.77 -2.72 -7.33
CA PRO A 81 30.59 -2.14 -6.27
C PRO A 81 30.55 -2.94 -4.98
N GLN A 82 31.68 -3.01 -4.26
CA GLN A 82 31.81 -3.79 -3.03
C GLN A 82 30.74 -3.45 -1.98
N LYS A 83 30.31 -2.19 -1.89
CA LYS A 83 29.26 -1.72 -0.95
C LYS A 83 27.87 -2.33 -1.21
N TYR A 84 27.63 -2.88 -2.40
CA TYR A 84 26.36 -3.51 -2.78
C TYR A 84 26.49 -5.03 -2.94
N ARG A 85 27.70 -5.58 -2.82
CA ARG A 85 27.94 -7.02 -2.93
C ARG A 85 27.60 -7.71 -1.61
N ARG A 86 26.59 -8.58 -1.64
CA ARG A 86 26.22 -9.42 -0.49
C ARG A 86 27.31 -10.46 -0.22
N LYS A 87 27.40 -10.94 1.02
CA LYS A 87 28.26 -12.08 1.39
C LYS A 87 27.67 -13.36 0.80
N LEU A 88 28.54 -14.26 0.36
CA LEU A 88 28.12 -15.60 -0.05
C LEU A 88 27.66 -16.36 1.19
N VAL A 89 26.55 -17.07 1.05
CA VAL A 89 26.05 -18.00 2.07
C VAL A 89 26.93 -19.25 2.00
N SER A 90 27.43 -19.72 3.15
CA SER A 90 28.26 -20.93 3.19
C SER A 90 27.39 -22.19 2.99
N GLN A 91 27.99 -23.29 2.53
CA GLN A 91 27.26 -24.53 2.31
C GLN A 91 26.63 -25.09 3.59
N GLU A 92 27.35 -25.01 4.72
CA GLU A 92 26.82 -25.36 6.05
C GLU A 92 25.61 -24.52 6.45
N GLU A 93 25.61 -23.22 6.10
CA GLU A 93 24.52 -22.30 6.42
C GLU A 93 23.31 -22.56 5.51
N ILE A 94 23.55 -22.86 4.22
CA ILE A 94 22.50 -23.29 3.29
C ILE A 94 21.81 -24.54 3.84
N GLU A 95 22.57 -25.54 4.28
CA GLU A 95 22.03 -26.77 4.86
C GLU A 95 21.29 -26.52 6.17
N PHE A 96 21.84 -25.68 7.06
CA PHE A 96 21.20 -25.29 8.31
C PHE A 96 19.84 -24.59 8.07
N ILE A 97 19.77 -23.70 7.09
CA ILE A 97 18.54 -23.01 6.69
C ILE A 97 17.54 -24.00 6.09
N GLN A 98 17.98 -24.88 5.18
CA GLN A 98 17.12 -25.88 4.55
C GLN A 98 16.58 -26.91 5.56
N ARG A 99 17.37 -27.27 6.57
CA ARG A 99 16.98 -28.18 7.66
C ARG A 99 16.05 -27.52 8.68
N GLY A 100 16.13 -26.20 8.84
CA GLY A 100 15.27 -25.41 9.74
C GLY A 100 15.86 -25.15 11.13
N GLY A 101 17.19 -25.19 11.28
CA GLY A 101 17.87 -24.97 12.57
C GLY A 101 18.63 -26.19 13.09
N PRO A 102 19.16 -26.13 14.33
CA PRO A 102 19.85 -27.25 14.98
C PRO A 102 18.88 -28.43 15.24
N GLU A 103 19.43 -29.63 15.39
CA GLU A 103 18.66 -30.85 15.70
C GLU A 103 18.27 -30.88 17.18
#